data_AF-A0A531M5P3-F1
#
_entry.id   AF-A0A531M5P3-F1
#
_cell.length_a   1.000
_cell.length_b   1.000
_cell.length_c   1.000
_cell.angle_alpha   90.00
_cell.angle_beta   90.00
_cell.angle_gamma   90.00
#
_symmetry.space_group_name_H-M   'P 1'
#
loop_
_entity.id
_entity.type
_entity.pdbx_description
1 polymer ?
#
loop_
_entity_poly.entity_id
_entity_poly.type
_entity_poly.pdbx_seq_one_letter_code
_entity_poly.pdbx_strand_id
1 'polypeptide(L)' 'DLDMIRLAGTGVALHAKPTVAAQAKVRIDHGDLTALLYLQGYKQEEFVQ' A
#
# COMPACT_ATOMS: atom_id res chain seq x y z
N ASP A 1 12.04 -3.66 4.13
CA ASP A 1 10.67 -3.87 3.61
C ASP A 1 10.00 -5.11 4.13
N LEU A 2 10.53 -6.32 3.95
CA LEU A 2 9.82 -7.54 4.36
C LEU A 2 9.54 -7.61 5.86
N ASP A 3 10.54 -7.39 6.71
CA ASP A 3 10.33 -7.42 8.15
C ASP A 3 9.45 -6.25 8.63
N MET A 4 9.58 -5.09 8.00
CA MET A 4 8.72 -3.93 8.24
C MET A 4 7.25 -4.21 7.84
N ILE A 5 7.02 -4.79 6.67
CA ILE A 5 5.68 -5.13 6.14
C ILE A 5 5.03 -6.23 6.99
N ARG A 6 5.82 -7.18 7.50
CA ARG A 6 5.33 -8.22 8.42
C ARG A 6 4.93 -7.67 9.78
N LEU A 7 5.68 -6.68 10.30
CA LEU A 7 5.39 -6.04 11.58
C LEU A 7 4.24 -5.04 11.48
N ALA A 8 4.01 -4.43 10.32
CA ALA A 8 2.94 -3.48 10.11
C ALA A 8 1.55 -4.14 10.23
N GLY A 9 0.61 -3.47 10.92
CA GLY A 9 -0.79 -3.91 11.00
C GLY A 9 -1.39 -4.14 9.62
N THR A 10 -1.15 -3.19 8.70
CA THR A 10 -1.52 -3.26 7.28
C THR A 10 -0.30 -2.94 6.42
N GLY A 11 0.54 -3.94 6.17
CA GLY A 11 1.66 -3.81 5.23
C GLY A 11 1.20 -3.82 3.77
N VAL A 12 1.57 -2.78 3.02
CA VAL A 12 1.20 -2.59 1.60
C VAL A 12 2.43 -2.67 0.71
N ALA A 13 2.38 -3.49 -0.34
CA ALA A 13 3.39 -3.56 -1.39
C ALA A 13 2.96 -2.71 -2.59
N LEU A 14 3.61 -1.57 -2.83
CA LEU A 14 3.42 -0.73 -4.01
C LEU A 14 4.53 -1.01 -5.03
N HIS A 15 4.18 -1.44 -6.25
CA HIS A 15 5.13 -1.78 -7.32
C HIS A 15 6.32 -2.64 -6.85
N ALA A 16 6.06 -3.52 -5.88
CA ALA A 16 7.13 -4.25 -5.22
C ALA A 16 7.55 -5.48 -6.03
N LYS A 17 8.78 -5.94 -5.79
CA LYS A 17 9.24 -7.22 -6.35
C LYS A 17 8.31 -8.37 -5.93
N PRO A 18 8.15 -9.43 -6.74
CA PRO A 18 7.25 -10.55 -6.43
C PRO A 18 7.45 -11.16 -5.04
N THR A 19 8.68 -11.19 -4.56
CA THR A 19 9.04 -11.70 -3.22
C THR A 19 8.50 -10.86 -2.07
N VAL A 20 8.37 -9.54 -2.25
CA VAL A 20 7.81 -8.62 -1.25
C VAL A 20 6.30 -8.60 -1.36
N ALA A 21 5.79 -8.56 -2.59
CA ALA A 21 4.37 -8.64 -2.90
C ALA A 21 3.70 -9.89 -2.35
N ALA A 22 4.36 -11.05 -2.39
CA ALA A 22 3.84 -12.31 -1.85
C ALA A 22 3.67 -12.30 -0.32
N GLN A 23 4.28 -11.35 0.39
CA GLN A 23 4.27 -11.28 1.84
C GLN A 23 3.48 -10.08 2.39
N ALA A 24 3.12 -9.12 1.54
CA ALA A 24 2.26 -8.02 1.92
C ALA A 24 0.80 -8.46 1.95
N LYS A 25 0.04 -7.91 2.90
CA LYS A 25 -1.41 -8.17 3.02
C LYS A 25 -2.20 -7.48 1.91
N VAL A 26 -1.69 -6.36 1.42
CA VAL A 26 -2.29 -5.56 0.35
C VAL A 26 -1.22 -5.29 -0.71
N ARG A 27 -1.61 -5.36 -1.97
CA ARG A 27 -0.73 -5.11 -3.11
C ARG A 27 -1.35 -4.09 -4.06
N ILE A 28 -0.55 -3.15 -4.52
CA ILE A 28 -0.90 -2.14 -5.52
C ILE A 28 0.06 -2.33 -6.69
N ASP A 29 -0.42 -3.01 -7.72
CA ASP A 29 0.34 -3.28 -8.96
C ASP A 29 0.18 -2.15 -9.99
N HIS A 30 -0.91 -1.39 -9.89
CA HIS A 30 -1.24 -0.27 -10.77
C HIS A 30 -1.69 0.91 -9.94
N GLY A 31 -1.03 2.05 -10.09
CA GLY A 31 -1.32 3.29 -9.37
C GLY A 31 -0.08 3.86 -8.68
N ASP A 32 -0.30 4.80 -7.78
CA ASP A 32 0.76 5.46 -7.02
C ASP A 32 0.41 5.48 -5.52
N LEU A 33 1.15 6.28 -4.74
CA LEU A 33 0.94 6.41 -3.30
C LEU A 33 -0.45 6.98 -2.94
N THR A 34 -1.17 7.61 -3.87
CA THR A 34 -2.55 8.09 -3.66
C THR A 34 -3.49 6.93 -3.32
N ALA A 35 -3.22 5.72 -3.83
CA ALA A 35 -3.97 4.51 -3.48
C ALA A 35 -3.93 4.19 -1.97
N LEU A 36 -2.90 4.63 -1.25
CA LEU A 36 -2.82 4.46 0.20
C LEU A 36 -3.83 5.35 0.95
N LEU A 37 -4.21 6.51 0.40
CA LEU A 37 -5.22 7.38 1.00
C LEU A 37 -6.60 6.76 0.88
N TYR A 38 -6.92 6.20 -0.29
CA TYR A 38 -8.16 5.44 -0.48
C TYR A 38 -8.22 4.22 0.44
N LEU A 39 -7.11 3.50 0.66
CA LEU A 39 -7.05 2.37 1.58
C LEU A 39 -7.36 2.76 3.03
N GLN A 40 -7.07 4.00 3.41
CA GLN A 40 -7.38 4.56 4.73
C GLN A 40 -8.83 5.07 4.83
N GLY A 41 -9.60 5.04 3.74
CA GLY A 41 -10.99 5.45 3.69
C GLY A 41 -11.24 6.87 3.18
N TYR A 42 -10.19 7.60 2.79
CA TYR A 42 -10.34 8.94 2.22
C TYR A 42 -10.90 8.88 0.79
N LYS A 43 -11.80 9.80 0.50
CA LYS A 43 -12.29 10.07 -0.84
C LYS A 43 -11.42 11.12 -1.52
N GLN A 44 -11.50 11.15 -2.85
CA GLN A 44 -10.74 12.11 -3.66
C GLN A 44 -11.02 13.57 -3.29
N GLU A 45 -12.25 13.89 -2.90
CA GLU A 45 -12.67 15.22 -2.46
C GLU A 45 -12.02 15.68 -1.14
N GLU A 46 -11.45 14.75 -0.38
CA GLU A 46 -10.77 15.01 0.89
C GLU A 46 -9.25 15.20 0.71
N PHE A 47 -8.73 15.11 -0.52
CA PHE A 47 -7.31 15.31 -0.80
C PHE A 47 -6.97 16.81 -0.88
N VAL A 48 -5.87 17.21 -0.25
CA VAL A 48 -5.31 18.56 -0.38
C VAL A 48 -4.22 18.54 -1.47
N GLN A 49 -4.22 19.55 -2.35
CA GLN A 49 -3.20 19.75 -3.39
C GLN A 49 -2.11 20.74 -2.96
#